data_AF-A0A654KIE5-F1
#
_entry.id   AF-A0A654KIE5-F1
#
_cell.length_a   1.000
_cell.length_b   1.000
_cell.length_c   1.000
_cell.angle_alpha   90.00
_cell.angle_beta   90.00
_cell.angle_gamma   90.00
#
_symmetry.space_group_name_H-M   'P 1'
#
loop_
_entity.id
_entity.type
_entity.pdbx_description
1 polymer ?
#
loop_
_entity_poly.entity_id
_entity_poly.type
_entity_poly.pdbx_seq_one_letter_code
_entity_poly.pdbx_strand_id
1 'polypeptide(L)'
;MRDVYEKKIDFSKAIIFSKIIYNPVFPQKFVAMLIGGLVDYNINKVEEKYRWKNTCAVRMSYIINYSGMKIPAVAGKTVTGADGNNYFFRILDLYNFLKDNLGTPKSYKGASLSALDLKNKKGIILFIVSN
;
A
#
# COMPACT_ATOMS: atom_id res chain seq x y z
N MET A 1 -26.95 -17.70 -8.89
CA MET A 1 -26.93 -17.06 -7.55
C MET A 1 -25.60 -17.37 -6.85
N ARG A 2 -24.60 -16.52 -7.06
CA ARG A 2 -23.50 -16.28 -6.13
C ARG A 2 -23.20 -14.79 -6.28
N ASP A 3 -23.77 -13.98 -5.41
CA ASP A 3 -23.20 -12.68 -5.11
C ASP A 3 -21.84 -12.96 -4.47
N VAL A 4 -20.83 -13.11 -5.32
CA VAL A 4 -19.43 -13.10 -4.89
C VAL A 4 -19.23 -11.69 -4.36
N TYR A 5 -19.27 -11.52 -3.04
CA TYR A 5 -18.88 -10.31 -2.36
C TYR A 5 -17.56 -9.82 -2.97
N GLU A 6 -17.68 -8.84 -3.87
CA GLU A 6 -16.57 -8.24 -4.58
C GLU A 6 -15.64 -7.71 -3.49
N LYS A 7 -14.41 -8.24 -3.39
CA LYS A 7 -13.43 -7.74 -2.42
C LYS A 7 -13.16 -6.29 -2.80
N LYS A 8 -13.86 -5.36 -2.17
CA LYS A 8 -13.88 -3.96 -2.54
C LYS A 8 -13.23 -3.14 -1.44
N ILE A 9 -12.30 -2.30 -1.85
CA ILE A 9 -11.74 -1.27 -0.99
C ILE A 9 -12.85 -0.23 -0.76
N ASP A 10 -13.23 -0.03 0.49
CA ASP A 10 -14.07 1.09 0.91
C ASP A 10 -13.27 2.38 0.73
N PHE A 11 -13.63 3.17 -0.27
CA PHE A 11 -12.88 4.37 -0.64
C PHE A 11 -12.94 5.46 0.44
N SER A 12 -14.03 5.56 1.19
CA SER A 12 -14.15 6.51 2.30
C SER A 12 -13.19 6.15 3.42
N LYS A 13 -13.11 4.86 3.77
CA LYS A 13 -12.10 4.35 4.72
C LYS A 13 -10.69 4.55 4.18
N ALA A 14 -10.46 4.31 2.88
CA ALA A 14 -9.14 4.48 2.28
C ALA A 14 -8.63 5.92 2.43
N ILE A 15 -9.50 6.92 2.21
CA ILE A 15 -9.17 8.32 2.47
C ILE A 15 -8.82 8.53 3.95
N ILE A 16 -9.63 8.04 4.89
CA ILE A 16 -9.38 8.20 6.33
C ILE A 16 -8.03 7.60 6.72
N PHE A 17 -7.78 6.33 6.37
CA PHE A 17 -6.54 5.64 6.74
C PHE A 17 -5.32 6.19 6.00
N SER A 18 -5.47 6.74 4.80
CA SER A 18 -4.38 7.45 4.11
C SER A 18 -3.93 8.70 4.86
N LYS A 19 -4.86 9.42 5.50
CA LYS A 19 -4.54 10.59 6.34
C LYS A 19 -3.88 10.15 7.65
N ILE A 20 -4.35 9.06 8.24
CA ILE A 20 -3.80 8.53 9.51
C ILE A 20 -2.34 8.12 9.35
N ILE A 21 -1.99 7.36 8.30
CA ILE A 21 -0.63 6.86 8.08
C ILE A 21 0.33 7.94 7.52
N TYR A 22 -0.19 9.08 7.08
CA TYR A 22 0.61 10.14 6.46
C TYR A 22 1.23 11.06 7.51
N ASN A 23 2.56 11.07 7.55
CA ASN A 23 3.33 12.03 8.32
C ASN A 23 4.47 12.60 7.44
N PRO A 24 4.44 13.89 7.08
CA PRO A 24 5.44 14.47 6.18
C PRO A 24 6.79 14.75 6.85
N VAL A 25 6.84 14.81 8.19
CA VAL A 25 8.05 15.18 8.94
C VAL A 25 8.95 13.98 9.18
N PHE A 26 8.35 12.85 9.62
CA PHE A 26 9.08 11.62 9.91
C PHE A 26 8.37 10.38 9.34
N PRO A 27 8.23 10.26 8.01
CA PRO A 27 7.34 9.27 7.40
C PRO A 27 7.70 7.82 7.75
N GLN A 28 8.98 7.45 7.72
CA GLN A 28 9.41 6.07 8.01
C GLN A 28 9.24 5.74 9.50
N LYS A 29 9.70 6.64 10.39
CA LYS A 29 9.60 6.46 11.84
C LYS A 29 8.15 6.38 12.29
N PHE A 30 7.28 7.21 11.74
CA PHE A 30 5.85 7.19 12.04
C PHE A 30 5.18 5.89 11.58
N VAL A 31 5.50 5.41 10.37
CA VAL A 31 5.01 4.10 9.88
C VAL A 31 5.45 2.96 10.81
N ALA A 32 6.71 2.94 11.22
CA ALA A 32 7.23 1.93 12.15
C ALA A 32 6.51 1.97 13.50
N MET A 33 6.34 3.16 14.08
CA MET A 33 5.65 3.36 15.36
C MET A 33 4.17 2.94 15.28
N LEU A 34 3.47 3.31 14.21
CA LEU A 34 2.03 3.04 14.08
C LEU A 34 1.73 1.55 13.83
N ILE A 35 2.54 0.88 13.01
CA ILE A 35 2.28 -0.52 12.60
C ILE A 35 2.97 -1.52 13.53
N GLY A 36 4.16 -1.21 14.04
CA GLY A 36 4.92 -2.09 14.92
C GLY A 36 5.33 -3.42 14.26
N GLY A 37 5.57 -4.44 15.11
CA GLY A 37 5.85 -5.81 14.67
C GLY A 37 7.08 -5.93 13.78
N LEU A 38 7.00 -6.78 12.75
CA LEU A 38 8.10 -6.95 11.81
C LEU A 38 8.30 -5.73 10.91
N VAL A 39 7.29 -4.87 10.75
CA VAL A 39 7.45 -3.60 10.02
C VAL A 39 8.40 -2.67 10.77
N ASP A 40 8.19 -2.46 12.08
CA ASP A 40 9.12 -1.68 12.93
C ASP A 40 10.52 -2.29 12.93
N TYR A 41 10.60 -3.61 13.08
CA TYR A 41 11.89 -4.32 13.08
C TYR A 41 12.71 -4.05 11.82
N ASN A 42 12.09 -4.17 10.63
CA ASN A 42 12.78 -3.95 9.35
C ASN A 42 13.10 -2.48 9.05
N ILE A 43 12.41 -1.53 9.68
CA ILE A 43 12.70 -0.09 9.52
C ILE A 43 13.80 0.36 10.49
N ASN A 44 13.78 -0.10 11.74
CA ASN A 44 14.59 0.47 12.81
C ASN A 44 15.67 -0.46 13.39
N LYS A 45 15.44 -1.78 13.41
CA LYS A 45 16.21 -2.73 14.23
C LYS A 45 17.22 -3.56 13.45
N VAL A 46 17.05 -3.73 12.14
CA VAL A 46 18.05 -4.37 11.28
C VAL A 46 19.28 -3.49 11.09
N GLU A 47 20.40 -4.09 10.65
CA GLU A 47 21.61 -3.35 10.26
C GLU A 47 21.25 -2.24 9.26
N GLU A 48 21.92 -1.09 9.39
CA GLU A 48 21.56 0.13 8.67
C GLU A 48 21.42 -0.06 7.16
N LYS A 49 22.33 -0.83 6.54
CA LYS A 49 22.32 -1.14 5.10
C LYS A 49 21.09 -1.92 4.64
N TYR A 50 20.38 -2.61 5.54
CA TYR A 50 19.18 -3.39 5.25
C TYR A 50 17.88 -2.68 5.65
N ARG A 51 17.95 -1.53 6.32
CA ARG A 51 16.76 -0.80 6.77
C ARG A 51 15.91 -0.32 5.59
N TRP A 52 14.60 -0.46 5.73
CA TRP A 52 13.67 0.01 4.71
C TRP A 52 13.58 1.55 4.71
N LYS A 53 14.01 2.16 3.61
CA LYS A 53 13.95 3.62 3.41
C LYS A 53 12.66 4.09 2.75
N ASN A 54 12.07 3.25 1.88
CA ASN A 54 10.83 3.57 1.18
C ASN A 54 9.66 2.77 1.76
N THR A 55 8.72 3.46 2.40
CA THR A 55 7.54 2.85 3.03
C THR A 55 6.27 2.93 2.18
N CYS A 56 6.34 3.29 0.89
CA CYS A 56 5.15 3.44 0.03
C CYS A 56 4.27 2.18 0.00
N ALA A 57 4.86 1.01 -0.23
CA ALA A 57 4.14 -0.25 -0.28
C ALA A 57 3.53 -0.62 1.08
N VAL A 58 4.25 -0.33 2.17
CA VAL A 58 3.76 -0.57 3.54
C VAL A 58 2.59 0.35 3.87
N ARG A 59 2.68 1.65 3.53
CA ARG A 59 1.59 2.62 3.71
C ARG A 59 0.34 2.23 2.94
N MET A 60 0.49 1.82 1.68
CA MET A 60 -0.63 1.34 0.89
C MET A 60 -1.21 0.04 1.45
N SER A 61 -0.37 -0.88 1.94
CA SER A 61 -0.84 -2.10 2.58
C SER A 61 -1.67 -1.81 3.84
N TYR A 62 -1.25 -0.83 4.66
CA TYR A 62 -2.05 -0.34 5.79
C TYR A 62 -3.43 0.16 5.33
N ILE A 63 -3.46 1.06 4.35
CA ILE A 63 -4.70 1.62 3.81
C ILE A 63 -5.63 0.50 3.33
N ILE A 64 -5.12 -0.46 2.56
CA ILE A 64 -5.88 -1.57 1.99
C ILE A 64 -6.46 -2.48 3.10
N ASN A 65 -5.64 -2.89 4.07
CA ASN A 65 -6.05 -3.77 5.18
C ASN A 65 -7.16 -3.17 6.05
N TYR A 66 -7.13 -1.86 6.27
CA TYR A 66 -8.12 -1.14 7.08
C TYR A 66 -9.32 -0.65 6.27
N SER A 67 -9.26 -0.72 4.93
CA SER A 67 -10.35 -0.36 4.03
C SER A 67 -11.17 -1.55 3.53
N GLY A 68 -11.08 -2.69 4.21
CA GLY A 68 -11.96 -3.85 3.96
C GLY A 68 -11.39 -4.94 3.04
N MET A 69 -10.21 -4.73 2.45
CA MET A 69 -9.52 -5.77 1.66
C MET A 69 -8.31 -6.27 2.44
N LYS A 70 -8.44 -7.42 3.12
CA LYS A 70 -7.32 -8.01 3.87
C LYS A 70 -6.25 -8.58 2.95
N ILE A 71 -5.00 -8.22 3.23
CA ILE A 71 -3.82 -8.76 2.57
C ILE A 71 -3.47 -10.10 3.22
N PRO A 72 -3.38 -11.19 2.45
CA PRO A 72 -2.97 -12.49 2.97
C PRO A 72 -1.47 -12.50 3.30
N ALA A 73 -1.06 -13.46 4.12
CA ALA A 73 0.36 -13.74 4.30
C ALA A 73 0.90 -14.40 3.02
N VAL A 74 1.91 -13.78 2.41
CA VAL A 74 2.58 -14.28 1.21
C VAL A 74 4.06 -14.39 1.47
N ALA A 75 4.58 -15.63 1.44
CA ALA A 75 5.97 -15.94 1.75
C ALA A 75 6.94 -15.07 0.92
N GLY A 76 7.90 -14.43 1.60
CA GLY A 76 8.91 -13.58 0.99
C GLY A 76 8.43 -12.23 0.44
N LYS A 77 7.12 -11.94 0.51
CA LYS A 77 6.51 -10.71 -0.05
C LYS A 77 5.83 -9.85 1.00
N THR A 78 5.34 -10.45 2.08
CA THR A 78 4.71 -9.73 3.19
C THR A 78 5.40 -9.99 4.53
N VAL A 79 5.32 -9.03 5.44
CA VAL A 79 5.63 -9.21 6.86
C VAL A 79 4.41 -8.85 7.71
N THR A 80 4.35 -9.35 8.95
CA THR A 80 3.23 -9.11 9.87
C THR A 80 3.50 -7.92 10.79
N GLY A 81 2.54 -6.99 10.88
CA GLY A 81 2.55 -5.89 11.84
C GLY A 81 2.20 -6.34 13.26
N ALA A 82 2.29 -5.44 14.24
CA ALA A 82 1.83 -5.73 15.60
C ALA A 82 0.29 -5.87 15.68
N ASP A 83 -0.42 -5.33 14.69
CA ASP A 83 -1.87 -5.40 14.54
C ASP A 83 -2.38 -6.71 13.92
N GLY A 84 -1.47 -7.65 13.61
CA GLY A 84 -1.79 -8.93 13.00
C GLY A 84 -2.09 -8.88 11.50
N ASN A 85 -2.04 -7.70 10.86
CA ASN A 85 -2.21 -7.59 9.41
C ASN A 85 -0.88 -7.87 8.67
N ASN A 86 -0.98 -8.22 7.38
CA ASN A 86 0.19 -8.47 6.53
C ASN A 86 0.46 -7.28 5.61
N TYR A 87 1.75 -6.98 5.38
CA TYR A 87 2.20 -5.78 4.68
C TYR A 87 3.16 -6.13 3.57
N PHE A 88 2.82 -5.79 2.33
CA PHE A 88 3.79 -5.76 1.24
C PHE A 88 4.79 -4.63 1.48
N PHE A 89 6.07 -4.94 1.28
CA PHE A 89 7.16 -3.98 1.43
C PHE A 89 7.86 -3.64 0.11
N ARG A 90 7.48 -4.30 -1.00
CA ARG A 90 7.92 -3.98 -2.36
C ARG A 90 6.74 -3.52 -3.22
N ILE A 91 6.93 -2.45 -3.98
CA ILE A 91 5.85 -1.85 -4.79
C ILE A 91 5.35 -2.79 -5.89
N LEU A 92 6.23 -3.60 -6.49
CA LEU A 92 5.86 -4.54 -7.54
C LEU A 92 4.99 -5.68 -7.01
N ASP A 93 5.28 -6.21 -5.82
CA ASP A 93 4.46 -7.24 -5.18
C ASP A 93 3.06 -6.71 -4.84
N LEU A 94 2.99 -5.48 -4.32
CA LEU A 94 1.73 -4.79 -4.07
C LEU A 94 0.95 -4.53 -5.38
N TYR A 95 1.62 -4.10 -6.45
CA TYR A 95 1.01 -3.88 -7.76
C TYR A 95 0.35 -5.16 -8.29
N ASN A 96 1.08 -6.29 -8.22
CA ASN A 96 0.55 -7.57 -8.66
C ASN A 96 -0.68 -7.98 -7.83
N PHE A 97 -0.62 -7.83 -6.50
CA PHE A 97 -1.78 -8.07 -5.64
C PHE A 97 -2.99 -7.20 -6.01
N LEU A 98 -2.79 -5.91 -6.26
CA LEU A 98 -3.86 -5.00 -6.67
C LEU A 98 -4.43 -5.39 -8.04
N LYS A 99 -3.58 -5.77 -9.00
CA LYS A 99 -4.00 -6.24 -10.32
C LYS A 99 -4.84 -7.50 -10.24
N ASP A 100 -4.46 -8.45 -9.38
CA ASP A 100 -5.16 -9.73 -9.23
C ASP A 100 -6.52 -9.57 -8.52
N ASN A 101 -6.68 -8.55 -7.66
CA ASN A 101 -7.90 -8.35 -6.88
C ASN A 101 -8.83 -7.24 -7.41
N LEU A 102 -8.30 -6.24 -8.12
CA LEU A 102 -9.05 -5.11 -8.68
C LEU A 102 -9.09 -5.11 -10.21
N GLY A 103 -8.40 -6.05 -10.85
CA GLY A 103 -8.27 -6.12 -12.30
C GLY A 103 -7.13 -5.25 -12.86
N THR A 104 -6.97 -5.31 -14.18
CA THR A 104 -5.90 -4.58 -14.87
C THR A 104 -6.17 -3.06 -14.83
N PRO A 105 -5.24 -2.23 -14.34
CA PRO A 105 -5.45 -0.80 -14.29
C PRO A 105 -5.42 -0.19 -15.69
N LYS A 106 -6.13 0.92 -15.88
CA LYS A 106 -5.95 1.77 -17.05
C LYS A 106 -4.54 2.39 -17.02
N SER A 107 -3.67 1.97 -17.93
CA SER A 107 -2.30 2.48 -18.04
C SER A 107 -2.22 3.69 -18.97
N TYR A 108 -1.46 4.69 -18.58
CA TYR A 108 -1.09 5.83 -19.41
C TYR A 108 0.44 5.77 -19.60
N LYS A 109 0.93 5.76 -20.85
CA LYS A 109 2.37 5.70 -21.16
C LYS A 109 2.91 7.11 -21.43
N GLY A 110 4.08 7.45 -20.85
CA GLY A 110 4.75 8.75 -21.04
C GLY A 110 4.18 9.90 -20.18
N ALA A 111 4.60 11.14 -20.45
CA ALA A 111 4.13 12.38 -19.79
C ALA A 111 2.64 12.72 -20.07
N SER A 112 1.86 11.74 -20.52
CA SER A 112 0.49 11.87 -21.01
C SER A 112 -0.57 11.91 -19.90
N LEU A 113 -0.22 11.65 -18.63
CA LEU A 113 -1.22 11.70 -17.57
C LEU A 113 -1.40 13.14 -17.08
N SER A 114 -2.41 13.83 -17.59
CA SER A 114 -2.78 15.16 -17.12
C SER A 114 -3.76 15.09 -15.94
N ALA A 115 -3.87 16.18 -15.18
CA ALA A 115 -4.91 16.30 -14.16
C ALA A 115 -6.33 16.18 -14.77
N LEU A 116 -6.50 16.55 -16.04
CA LEU A 116 -7.76 16.43 -16.77
C LEU A 116 -8.15 14.96 -16.99
N ASP A 117 -7.18 14.07 -17.24
CA ASP A 117 -7.41 12.63 -17.36
C ASP A 117 -7.93 11.99 -16.08
N LEU A 118 -7.67 12.63 -14.95
CA LEU A 118 -8.11 12.21 -13.61
C LEU A 118 -9.35 12.96 -13.13
N LYS A 119 -9.88 13.91 -13.92
CA LYS A 119 -11.07 14.68 -13.55
C LYS A 119 -12.22 13.73 -13.24
N ASN A 120 -12.86 13.95 -12.09
CA ASN A 120 -13.97 13.15 -11.56
C ASN A 120 -13.65 11.66 -11.29
N LYS A 121 -12.39 11.24 -11.37
CA LYS A 121 -11.96 9.89 -10.98
C LYS A 121 -11.50 9.86 -9.52
N LYS A 122 -11.81 8.76 -8.86
CA LYS A 122 -11.41 8.46 -7.49
C LYS A 122 -10.87 7.04 -7.47
N GLY A 123 -9.70 6.83 -6.88
CA GLY A 123 -9.09 5.51 -6.83
C GLY A 123 -7.64 5.53 -6.42
N ILE A 124 -6.96 4.42 -6.70
CA ILE A 124 -5.52 4.25 -6.49
C ILE A 124 -4.81 4.66 -7.77
N ILE A 125 -3.74 5.45 -7.63
CA ILE A 125 -2.84 5.82 -8.72
C ILE A 125 -1.45 5.26 -8.42
N LEU A 126 -0.82 4.65 -9.42
CA LEU A 126 0.55 4.15 -9.33
C LEU A 126 1.41 4.87 -10.36
N PHE A 127 2.47 5.50 -9.89
CA PHE A 127 3.51 6.07 -10.74
C PHE A 127 4.69 5.11 -10.75
N ILE A 128 5.01 4.57 -11.93
CA ILE A 128 6.21 3.77 -12.17
C ILE A 128 7.19 4.69 -12.90
N VAL A 129 8.31 4.99 -12.25
CA VAL A 129 9.37 5.84 -12.81
C VAL A 129 10.59 4.95 -13.04
N SER A 130 11.14 5.01 -14.24
CA SER A 130 12.41 4.35 -14.60
C SER A 130 13.49 5.43 -14.54
N ASN A 131 14.61 5.14 -13.85
CA ASN A 131 15.81 5.97 -13.92
C ASN A 131 16.64 5.61 -15.15
#